data_AF-A0A837HBS1-F1
#
_entry.id   AF-A0A837HBS1-F1
#
_cell.length_a   1.000
_cell.length_b   1.000
_cell.length_c   1.000
_cell.angle_alpha   90.00
_cell.angle_beta   90.00
_cell.angle_gamma   90.00
#
_symmetry.space_group_name_H-M   'P 1'
#
loop_
_entity.id
_entity.type
_entity.pdbx_description
1 polymer ?
#
loop_
_entity_poly.entity_id
_entity_poly.type
_entity_poly.pdbx_seq_one_letter_code
_entity_poly.pdbx_strand_id
1 'polypeptide(L)'
;MRYRIVLILTFVYFTIFPSPIFASTCTYEATITNNHLDFSITSDTDKLAVIQYIRRNGSAIITNVYSPDIGTPWNYYSDPQCVNENGKGTIACKQNSGTGEYWSYEIPSGTYHLLPNGIYGLDFNISPTYESLRIMYGVLPGTTAEGATWTDCARTGIVSTPTATATATATMTATATATSTPTVTATPTITATPTQTPMGVPNIKQYEGGWENQVYDHTIKTIKDWGCALTSAVMVLKYHGHNTMPDTLNNWLNSQSDGYIRNGLINWLAVSRFTKINDSNSSPTLEYKRLGVDDDKLDSELSSLHPVILKEPGHFIVATGKKYDTYFINDPGYATRNTLESYGDNYLAINSYTPTHSDLSYMMFVVDFNYNLELLDSNGNIIETIKYIEESIKNEGGSLLVLTFEKPADGIYKLKLTGPTGDYVLDSYLYDENGNVTQNSFPGILFANDLDTYNINYNSQNKVAVTIDEIIKDLDNAYSDKLIKNRGIYQTIKVHLQIYKRYPNKIIIRSLINQIRMYTPRFIDQTYSLILQQNLLSLID
;
A
#
# COMPACT_ATOMS: atom_id res chain seq x y z
N MET A 1 16.97 29.67 -61.87
CA MET A 1 17.87 29.79 -60.71
C MET A 1 17.40 28.83 -59.63
N ARG A 2 18.11 27.70 -59.46
CA ARG A 2 17.88 26.74 -58.37
C ARG A 2 18.85 27.08 -57.24
N TYR A 3 18.36 27.53 -56.09
CA TYR A 3 19.18 27.63 -54.89
C TYR A 3 18.94 26.38 -54.03
N ARG A 4 19.93 25.49 -54.02
CA ARG A 4 20.10 24.47 -52.99
C ARG A 4 20.85 25.12 -51.84
N ILE A 5 20.20 25.26 -50.69
CA ILE A 5 20.87 25.60 -49.43
C ILE A 5 21.19 24.26 -48.75
N VAL A 6 22.48 23.98 -48.63
CA VAL A 6 23.05 22.88 -47.85
C VAL A 6 23.16 23.37 -46.41
N LEU A 7 22.36 22.80 -45.50
CA LEU A 7 22.48 23.05 -44.06
C LEU A 7 23.42 22.00 -43.47
N ILE A 8 24.60 22.43 -43.01
CA ILE A 8 25.59 21.60 -42.34
C ILE A 8 25.14 21.43 -40.88
N LEU A 9 24.77 20.21 -40.49
CA LEU A 9 24.59 19.83 -39.09
C LEU A 9 25.97 19.64 -38.45
N THR A 10 26.32 20.50 -37.49
CA THR A 10 27.37 20.23 -36.51
C THR A 10 26.73 19.59 -35.28
N PHE A 11 26.85 18.26 -35.19
CA PHE A 11 26.58 17.51 -33.95
C PHE A 11 27.70 17.78 -32.95
N VAL A 12 27.40 18.51 -31.89
CA VAL A 12 28.21 18.49 -30.66
C VAL A 12 27.52 17.52 -29.70
N TYR A 13 27.99 16.27 -29.66
CA TYR A 13 27.60 15.31 -28.64
C TYR A 13 28.27 15.69 -27.33
N PHE A 14 27.54 16.33 -26.42
CA PHE A 14 27.85 16.25 -24.99
C PHE A 14 27.10 15.05 -24.42
N THR A 15 27.77 13.89 -24.35
CA THR A 15 27.32 12.77 -23.51
C THR A 15 27.59 13.14 -22.06
N ILE A 16 26.60 13.75 -21.41
CA ILE A 16 26.49 13.66 -19.95
C ILE A 16 25.69 12.40 -19.70
N PHE A 17 26.35 11.33 -19.28
CA PHE A 17 25.65 10.20 -18.67
C PHE A 17 25.11 10.68 -17.33
N PRO A 18 23.79 10.76 -17.10
CA PRO A 18 23.32 10.66 -15.74
C PRO A 18 23.68 9.24 -15.28
N SER A 19 24.55 9.13 -14.28
CA SER A 19 24.73 7.87 -13.57
C SER A 19 23.35 7.41 -13.08
N PRO A 20 22.82 6.25 -13.50
CA PRO A 20 21.69 5.69 -12.81
C PRO A 20 22.21 5.19 -11.47
N ILE A 21 22.04 5.98 -10.41
CA ILE A 21 22.03 5.43 -9.06
C ILE A 21 20.64 4.81 -8.87
N PHE A 22 20.41 3.68 -9.53
CA PHE A 22 19.43 2.71 -9.04
C PHE A 22 20.24 1.68 -8.28
N ALA A 23 20.33 1.86 -6.96
CA ALA A 23 20.57 0.71 -6.11
C ALA A 23 19.31 -0.14 -6.18
N SER A 24 19.19 -0.97 -7.21
CA SER A 24 18.27 -2.11 -7.16
C SER A 24 18.76 -2.98 -6.02
N THR A 25 17.92 -3.30 -5.05
CA THR A 25 18.33 -4.13 -3.92
C THR A 25 17.52 -5.42 -3.94
N CYS A 26 18.13 -6.50 -4.42
CA CYS A 26 17.64 -7.84 -4.11
C CYS A 26 17.93 -8.14 -2.64
N THR A 27 16.92 -8.63 -1.94
CA THR A 27 17.03 -9.11 -0.57
C THR A 27 16.46 -10.51 -0.46
N TYR A 28 16.87 -11.25 0.57
CA TYR A 28 16.28 -12.54 0.85
C TYR A 28 16.19 -12.79 2.35
N GLU A 29 15.18 -13.55 2.74
CA GLU A 29 15.05 -14.11 4.07
C GLU A 29 15.40 -15.59 4.00
N ALA A 30 16.05 -16.11 5.04
CA ALA A 30 16.44 -17.51 5.09
C ALA A 30 16.41 -18.06 6.52
N THR A 31 15.82 -19.23 6.70
CA THR A 31 15.78 -19.98 7.97
C THR A 31 16.33 -21.38 7.76
N ILE A 32 17.36 -21.74 8.53
CA ILE A 32 17.87 -23.11 8.60
C ILE A 32 17.27 -23.81 9.81
N THR A 33 16.56 -24.92 9.58
CA THR A 33 16.02 -25.80 10.61
C THR A 33 16.58 -27.21 10.39
N ASN A 34 17.50 -27.64 11.25
CA ASN A 34 18.26 -28.88 11.06
C ASN A 34 18.93 -28.92 9.68
N ASN A 35 18.65 -29.96 8.89
CA ASN A 35 19.17 -30.12 7.55
C ASN A 35 18.29 -29.49 6.46
N HIS A 36 17.35 -28.62 6.83
CA HIS A 36 16.46 -27.93 5.89
C HIS A 36 16.73 -26.43 5.89
N LEU A 37 16.66 -25.80 4.72
CA LEU A 37 16.75 -24.36 4.53
C LEU A 37 15.51 -23.88 3.79
N ASP A 38 14.74 -23.03 4.44
CA ASP A 38 13.68 -22.24 3.83
C ASP A 38 14.23 -20.87 3.44
N PHE A 39 13.94 -20.39 2.24
CA PHE A 39 14.28 -19.02 1.83
C PHE A 39 13.20 -18.40 0.93
N SER A 40 13.08 -17.07 1.03
CA SER A 40 12.20 -16.26 0.18
C SER A 40 13.02 -15.10 -0.39
N ILE A 41 12.83 -14.80 -1.67
CA ILE A 41 13.59 -13.76 -2.38
C ILE A 41 12.65 -12.61 -2.70
N THR A 42 13.08 -11.39 -2.38
CA THR A 42 12.41 -10.15 -2.75
C THR A 42 13.31 -9.37 -3.70
N SER A 43 12.85 -9.12 -4.93
CA SER A 43 13.60 -8.32 -5.92
C SER A 43 12.66 -7.37 -6.66
N ASP A 44 13.20 -6.21 -7.02
CA ASP A 44 12.52 -5.00 -7.43
C ASP A 44 12.35 -4.83 -8.96
N THR A 45 12.78 -5.76 -9.83
CA THR A 45 12.50 -5.71 -11.29
C THR A 45 12.63 -7.06 -12.03
N ASP A 46 11.95 -7.18 -13.18
CA ASP A 46 11.92 -8.26 -14.21
C ASP A 46 13.27 -8.95 -14.57
N LYS A 47 13.92 -9.64 -13.62
CA LYS A 47 15.27 -10.18 -13.81
C LYS A 47 15.38 -11.63 -13.35
N LEU A 48 16.22 -12.39 -14.05
CA LEU A 48 16.51 -13.78 -13.75
C LEU A 48 17.31 -13.85 -12.43
N ALA A 49 16.78 -14.54 -11.42
CA ALA A 49 17.55 -14.82 -10.21
C ALA A 49 18.21 -16.20 -10.29
N VAL A 50 19.46 -16.28 -9.85
CA VAL A 50 20.25 -17.52 -9.78
C VAL A 50 20.60 -17.79 -8.33
N ILE A 51 20.25 -18.98 -7.86
CA ILE A 51 20.60 -19.42 -6.51
C ILE A 51 21.89 -20.23 -6.59
N GLN A 52 22.93 -19.78 -5.89
CA GLN A 52 24.24 -20.43 -5.84
C GLN A 52 24.54 -20.99 -4.44
N TYR A 53 24.76 -22.30 -4.36
CA TYR A 53 25.26 -22.93 -3.14
C TYR A 53 26.77 -23.19 -3.24
N ILE A 54 27.58 -22.53 -2.41
CA ILE A 54 29.04 -22.63 -2.46
C ILE A 54 29.50 -23.69 -1.45
N ARG A 55 29.81 -24.88 -1.95
CA ARG A 55 30.34 -25.98 -1.12
C ARG A 55 31.79 -25.73 -0.73
N ARG A 56 32.09 -25.66 0.56
CA ARG A 56 33.46 -25.79 1.09
C ARG A 56 33.75 -27.25 1.43
N ASN A 57 35.03 -27.64 1.53
CA ASN A 57 35.40 -29.00 1.92
C ASN A 57 34.82 -29.33 3.30
N GLY A 58 34.04 -30.42 3.39
CA GLY A 58 33.33 -30.83 4.61
C GLY A 58 31.95 -30.19 4.82
N SER A 59 31.45 -29.35 3.89
CA SER A 59 30.12 -28.73 3.97
C SER A 59 28.98 -29.63 3.48
N ALA A 60 27.76 -29.22 3.86
CA ALA A 60 26.49 -29.83 3.50
C ALA A 60 26.31 -30.05 1.99
N ILE A 61 25.60 -31.13 1.64
CA ILE A 61 25.27 -31.52 0.27
C ILE A 61 23.76 -31.46 0.13
N ILE A 62 23.29 -30.73 -0.90
CA ILE A 62 21.85 -30.65 -1.22
C ILE A 62 21.34 -32.03 -1.65
N THR A 63 20.28 -32.51 -1.02
CA THR A 63 19.61 -33.78 -1.31
C THR A 63 18.27 -33.59 -2.00
N ASN A 64 17.50 -32.54 -1.66
CA ASN A 64 16.22 -32.21 -2.30
C ASN A 64 16.05 -30.69 -2.46
N VAL A 65 15.14 -30.29 -3.36
CA VAL A 65 14.76 -28.89 -3.62
C VAL A 65 13.23 -28.80 -3.66
N TYR A 66 12.67 -27.73 -3.09
CA TYR A 66 11.24 -27.43 -3.03
C TYR A 66 10.97 -26.01 -3.55
N SER A 67 9.82 -25.80 -4.20
CA SER A 67 9.39 -24.47 -4.65
C SER A 67 7.89 -24.27 -4.44
N PRO A 68 7.41 -23.02 -4.45
CA PRO A 68 5.99 -22.72 -4.69
C PRO A 68 5.56 -23.30 -6.04
N ASP A 69 4.32 -23.77 -6.13
CA ASP A 69 3.82 -24.57 -7.26
C ASP A 69 3.86 -23.77 -8.58
N ILE A 70 4.67 -24.22 -9.54
CA ILE A 70 4.87 -23.56 -10.86
C ILE A 70 4.25 -24.32 -12.03
N GLY A 71 3.58 -25.45 -11.78
CA GLY A 71 3.02 -26.27 -12.86
C GLY A 71 4.06 -26.88 -13.82
N THR A 72 5.35 -26.84 -13.48
CA THR A 72 6.46 -27.48 -14.19
C THR A 72 7.34 -28.28 -13.22
N PRO A 73 7.74 -29.53 -13.57
CA PRO A 73 8.57 -30.35 -12.69
C PRO A 73 10.03 -29.90 -12.68
N TRP A 74 10.64 -29.88 -11.48
CA TRP A 74 12.07 -29.69 -11.29
C TRP A 74 12.84 -30.96 -11.65
N ASN A 75 13.98 -30.86 -12.32
CA ASN A 75 14.89 -31.98 -12.57
C ASN A 75 16.28 -31.71 -11.98
N TYR A 76 16.79 -32.67 -11.22
CA TYR A 76 18.12 -32.67 -10.61
C TYR A 76 19.07 -33.53 -11.47
N TYR A 77 20.18 -32.99 -11.99
CA TYR A 77 21.25 -33.84 -12.51
C TYR A 77 22.59 -33.69 -11.79
N SER A 78 23.24 -34.84 -11.68
CA SER A 78 24.60 -35.01 -11.22
C SER A 78 25.46 -35.56 -12.37
N ASP A 79 26.33 -34.71 -12.96
CA ASP A 79 27.56 -35.04 -13.72
C ASP A 79 27.61 -34.74 -15.26
N PRO A 80 28.76 -34.84 -15.99
CA PRO A 80 29.83 -33.84 -16.18
C PRO A 80 29.89 -33.00 -17.46
N GLN A 81 29.05 -33.21 -18.47
CA GLN A 81 29.10 -32.45 -19.71
C GLN A 81 27.66 -32.21 -20.14
N CYS A 82 27.16 -30.99 -19.96
CA CYS A 82 25.82 -30.63 -20.42
C CYS A 82 25.81 -30.63 -21.96
N VAL A 83 25.36 -31.75 -22.54
CA VAL A 83 24.88 -31.81 -23.92
C VAL A 83 23.44 -32.29 -23.89
N ASN A 84 22.62 -31.55 -24.65
CA ASN A 84 21.23 -31.80 -25.04
C ASN A 84 20.81 -33.27 -25.09
N GLU A 85 19.58 -33.55 -24.62
CA GLU A 85 18.51 -34.01 -25.52
C GLU A 85 17.14 -34.00 -24.80
N ASN A 86 16.24 -33.15 -25.32
CA ASN A 86 14.79 -33.22 -25.25
C ASN A 86 14.07 -33.05 -23.90
N GLY A 87 13.75 -31.78 -23.58
CA GLY A 87 12.36 -31.43 -23.27
C GLY A 87 12.06 -30.90 -21.86
N LYS A 88 11.89 -29.57 -21.79
CA LYS A 88 11.04 -28.78 -20.87
C LYS A 88 11.23 -28.97 -19.36
N GLY A 89 11.97 -28.04 -18.77
CA GLY A 89 11.97 -27.74 -17.33
C GLY A 89 13.32 -27.16 -16.92
N THR A 90 13.35 -25.90 -16.47
CA THR A 90 14.59 -25.22 -16.09
C THR A 90 14.56 -24.87 -14.60
N ILE A 91 15.42 -25.52 -13.81
CA ILE A 91 16.39 -25.00 -12.82
C ILE A 91 17.09 -26.23 -12.20
N ALA A 92 18.35 -26.49 -12.59
CA ALA A 92 19.46 -27.08 -11.79
C ALA A 92 20.47 -27.89 -12.65
N CYS A 93 21.79 -27.65 -12.45
CA CYS A 93 22.98 -28.54 -12.59
C CYS A 93 24.29 -27.71 -12.39
N LYS A 94 25.45 -28.14 -11.85
CA LYS A 94 26.05 -29.42 -11.38
C LYS A 94 27.21 -29.11 -10.40
N GLN A 95 27.51 -30.01 -9.44
CA GLN A 95 28.74 -30.06 -8.61
C GLN A 95 29.89 -30.83 -9.30
N ASN A 96 31.09 -30.24 -9.54
CA ASN A 96 32.39 -30.88 -9.22
C ASN A 96 33.65 -29.99 -9.31
N SER A 97 34.56 -30.24 -8.37
CA SER A 97 35.95 -29.75 -8.16
C SER A 97 36.19 -28.22 -8.06
N GLY A 98 36.21 -27.70 -6.83
CA GLY A 98 37.00 -26.52 -6.46
C GLY A 98 36.22 -25.22 -6.28
N THR A 99 35.30 -24.90 -7.18
CA THR A 99 34.46 -23.69 -7.12
C THR A 99 33.18 -23.97 -7.91
N GLY A 100 32.08 -24.28 -7.23
CA GLY A 100 30.81 -24.64 -7.88
C GLY A 100 29.97 -23.40 -8.21
N GLU A 101 29.89 -23.03 -9.49
CA GLU A 101 28.89 -22.10 -10.03
C GLU A 101 27.84 -22.90 -10.81
N TYR A 102 26.56 -22.56 -10.63
CA TYR A 102 25.42 -23.22 -11.29
C TYR A 102 24.95 -22.36 -12.46
N TRP A 103 24.68 -22.97 -13.62
CA TRP A 103 24.17 -22.29 -14.80
C TRP A 103 22.99 -23.03 -15.41
N SER A 104 21.97 -22.28 -15.82
CA SER A 104 20.91 -22.75 -16.70
C SER A 104 21.34 -22.48 -18.15
N TYR A 105 21.69 -23.52 -18.90
CA TYR A 105 22.01 -23.43 -20.32
C TYR A 105 20.93 -24.14 -21.12
N GLU A 106 19.75 -23.51 -21.26
CA GLU A 106 18.90 -23.65 -22.44
C GLU A 106 17.70 -22.72 -22.33
N ILE A 107 17.69 -21.71 -23.19
CA ILE A 107 16.61 -20.73 -23.33
C ILE A 107 15.85 -21.09 -24.61
N PRO A 108 14.65 -21.68 -24.55
CA PRO A 108 13.72 -21.52 -25.66
C PRO A 108 13.10 -20.12 -25.55
N SER A 109 13.55 -19.23 -26.44
CA SER A 109 12.93 -17.96 -26.79
C SER A 109 12.68 -16.95 -25.66
N GLY A 110 13.62 -16.01 -25.47
CA GLY A 110 13.38 -14.57 -25.30
C GLY A 110 12.33 -14.05 -24.31
N THR A 111 11.84 -14.87 -23.37
CA THR A 111 10.75 -14.51 -22.46
C THR A 111 11.27 -14.62 -21.04
N TYR A 112 11.30 -13.49 -20.34
CA TYR A 112 11.67 -13.42 -18.93
C TYR A 112 10.61 -14.14 -18.10
N HIS A 113 11.02 -15.03 -17.19
CA HIS A 113 10.12 -15.67 -16.24
C HIS A 113 10.27 -15.03 -14.88
N LEU A 114 9.15 -14.53 -14.33
CA LEU A 114 9.04 -14.07 -12.96
C LEU A 114 9.19 -15.26 -12.02
N LEU A 115 10.04 -15.13 -10.99
CA LEU A 115 10.02 -16.08 -9.89
C LEU A 115 8.71 -15.91 -9.12
N PRO A 116 7.96 -17.00 -8.88
CA PRO A 116 6.79 -16.92 -8.02
C PRO A 116 7.18 -16.45 -6.64
N ASN A 117 6.34 -15.58 -6.09
CA ASN A 117 6.41 -15.25 -4.68
C ASN A 117 6.10 -16.50 -3.85
N GLY A 118 6.95 -16.80 -2.88
CA GLY A 118 6.75 -17.90 -1.94
C GLY A 118 8.05 -18.43 -1.36
N ILE A 119 7.92 -19.47 -0.52
CA ILE A 119 9.04 -20.09 0.19
C ILE A 119 9.60 -21.23 -0.66
N TYR A 120 10.91 -21.18 -0.88
CA TYR A 120 11.70 -22.23 -1.52
C TYR A 120 12.44 -23.01 -0.44
N GLY A 121 12.59 -24.31 -0.64
CA GLY A 121 13.23 -25.21 0.33
C GLY A 121 14.43 -25.92 -0.26
N LEU A 122 15.48 -26.14 0.55
CA LEU A 122 16.61 -27.02 0.24
C LEU A 122 16.84 -27.99 1.40
N ASP A 123 16.82 -29.29 1.12
CA ASP A 123 17.28 -30.30 2.08
C ASP A 123 18.76 -30.60 1.87
N PHE A 124 19.42 -30.95 2.97
CA PHE A 124 20.82 -31.32 2.98
C PHE A 124 21.07 -32.66 3.71
N ASN A 125 22.19 -33.29 3.42
CA ASN A 125 22.63 -34.49 4.16
C ASN A 125 23.11 -34.18 5.59
N ILE A 126 23.60 -32.96 5.84
CA ILE A 126 23.96 -32.41 7.15
C ILE A 126 23.57 -30.93 7.19
N SER A 127 23.39 -30.36 8.39
CA SER A 127 22.94 -28.97 8.56
C SER A 127 23.86 -27.98 7.80
N PRO A 128 23.33 -27.13 6.93
CA PRO A 128 24.11 -26.08 6.26
C PRO A 128 24.39 -24.91 7.22
N THR A 129 25.21 -23.97 6.77
CA THR A 129 25.38 -22.65 7.42
C THR A 129 25.00 -21.55 6.43
N TYR A 130 24.57 -20.38 6.92
CA TYR A 130 24.23 -19.25 6.04
C TYR A 130 25.41 -18.79 5.18
N GLU A 131 26.66 -18.95 5.65
CA GLU A 131 27.87 -18.62 4.90
C GLU A 131 28.09 -19.51 3.65
N SER A 132 27.37 -20.63 3.55
CA SER A 132 27.43 -21.53 2.40
C SER A 132 26.39 -21.22 1.32
N LEU A 133 25.49 -20.26 1.57
CA LEU A 133 24.43 -19.85 0.66
C LEU A 133 24.71 -18.47 0.07
N ARG A 134 24.66 -18.36 -1.26
CA ARG A 134 24.76 -17.08 -1.97
C ARG A 134 23.59 -16.98 -2.95
N ILE A 135 22.72 -15.99 -2.75
CA ILE A 135 21.64 -15.71 -3.69
C ILE A 135 22.06 -14.53 -4.55
N MET A 136 22.01 -14.70 -5.87
CA MET A 136 22.45 -13.70 -6.82
C MET A 136 21.32 -13.40 -7.80
N TYR A 137 21.27 -12.16 -8.28
CA TYR A 137 20.35 -11.76 -9.33
C TYR A 137 21.09 -10.93 -10.36
N GLY A 138 20.65 -10.97 -11.62
CA GLY A 138 21.40 -10.37 -12.71
C GLY A 138 20.54 -9.95 -13.89
N VAL A 139 21.06 -8.99 -14.65
CA VAL A 139 20.49 -8.59 -15.93
C VAL A 139 21.25 -9.31 -17.03
N LEU A 140 20.54 -10.10 -17.84
CA LEU A 140 21.11 -10.65 -19.07
C LEU A 140 20.98 -9.59 -20.18
N PRO A 141 22.10 -9.06 -20.73
CA PRO A 141 22.04 -8.19 -21.89
C PRO A 141 21.76 -9.01 -23.15
N GLY A 142 20.50 -9.34 -23.39
CA GLY A 142 20.07 -10.14 -24.54
C GLY A 142 19.87 -11.64 -24.22
N THR A 143 20.05 -12.49 -25.22
CA THR A 143 19.66 -13.92 -25.18
C THR A 143 20.80 -14.88 -24.78
N THR A 144 21.97 -14.38 -24.37
CA THR A 144 23.14 -15.19 -23.99
C THR A 144 23.75 -14.71 -22.68
N ALA A 145 24.34 -15.63 -21.90
CA ALA A 145 24.95 -15.33 -20.61
C ALA A 145 26.28 -14.54 -20.67
N GLU A 146 26.87 -14.39 -21.86
CA GLU A 146 28.06 -13.57 -22.07
C GLU A 146 27.76 -12.09 -21.82
N GLY A 147 28.38 -11.52 -20.79
CA GLY A 147 28.23 -10.11 -20.40
C GLY A 147 27.22 -9.85 -19.28
N ALA A 148 26.65 -10.88 -18.66
CA ALA A 148 25.75 -10.71 -17.51
C ALA A 148 26.48 -10.08 -16.30
N THR A 149 25.86 -9.06 -15.69
CA THR A 149 26.30 -8.53 -14.40
C THR A 149 25.42 -9.10 -13.29
N TRP A 150 26.07 -9.75 -12.32
CA TRP A 150 25.39 -10.35 -11.18
C TRP A 150 25.66 -9.55 -9.91
N THR A 151 24.61 -9.39 -9.10
CA THR A 151 24.66 -8.71 -7.81
C THR A 151 24.18 -9.67 -6.73
N ASP A 152 24.84 -9.63 -5.57
CA ASP A 152 24.43 -10.41 -4.42
C ASP A 152 23.18 -9.85 -3.78
N CYS A 153 22.24 -10.73 -3.45
CA CYS A 153 21.11 -10.38 -2.63
C CYS A 153 21.56 -10.24 -1.16
N ALA A 154 21.08 -9.22 -0.47
CA ALA A 154 21.37 -9.02 0.95
C ALA A 154 20.41 -9.86 1.80
N ARG A 155 20.93 -10.64 2.75
CA ARG A 155 20.07 -11.36 3.70
C ARG A 155 19.47 -10.37 4.69
N THR A 156 18.14 -10.25 4.71
CA THR A 156 17.42 -9.28 5.55
C THR A 156 16.76 -9.88 6.78
N GLY A 157 16.62 -11.21 6.83
CA GLY A 157 15.89 -11.84 7.94
C GLY A 157 15.82 -13.37 7.90
N ILE A 158 14.92 -13.89 8.75
CA ILE A 158 14.55 -15.30 8.84
C ILE A 158 13.19 -15.52 8.16
N VAL A 159 13.04 -16.58 7.38
CA VAL A 159 11.74 -16.99 6.84
C VAL A 159 10.85 -17.46 7.97
N SER A 160 9.66 -16.89 8.05
CA SER A 160 8.62 -17.29 8.99
C SER A 160 7.84 -18.49 8.43
N THR A 161 8.27 -19.72 8.70
CA THR A 161 7.47 -20.91 8.37
C THR A 161 6.42 -21.18 9.47
N PRO A 162 5.15 -21.46 9.10
CA PRO A 162 4.13 -21.81 10.07
C PRO A 162 4.52 -23.13 10.77
N THR A 163 4.67 -23.08 12.09
CA THR A 163 5.03 -24.24 12.91
C THR A 163 3.88 -25.26 12.90
N ALA A 164 4.17 -26.52 12.53
CA ALA A 164 3.18 -27.60 12.49
C ALA A 164 2.50 -27.79 13.86
N THR A 165 1.17 -27.69 13.87
CA THR A 165 0.30 -27.84 15.04
C THR A 165 0.40 -29.26 15.61
N ALA A 166 0.72 -29.38 16.90
CA ALA A 166 0.76 -30.66 17.61
C ALA A 166 -0.64 -31.30 17.66
N THR A 167 -0.71 -32.59 17.32
CA THR A 167 -1.93 -33.41 17.37
C THR A 167 -2.43 -33.57 18.80
N ALA A 168 -3.71 -33.23 19.03
CA ALA A 168 -4.35 -33.28 20.35
C ALA A 168 -4.60 -34.73 20.83
N THR A 169 -4.20 -35.01 22.07
CA THR A 169 -4.51 -36.23 22.82
C THR A 169 -5.97 -36.22 23.29
N ALA A 170 -6.67 -37.35 23.17
CA ALA A 170 -8.09 -37.52 23.44
C ALA A 170 -8.49 -37.28 24.91
N THR A 171 -9.58 -36.52 25.10
CA THR A 171 -10.24 -36.20 26.37
C THR A 171 -11.00 -37.40 26.94
N MET A 172 -10.83 -37.67 28.25
CA MET A 172 -11.55 -38.71 28.96
C MET A 172 -13.03 -38.36 29.23
N THR A 173 -13.88 -39.38 29.13
CA THR A 173 -15.32 -39.42 29.40
C THR A 173 -15.65 -39.15 30.87
N ALA A 174 -16.63 -38.29 31.14
CA ALA A 174 -17.18 -38.05 32.48
C ALA A 174 -18.39 -38.97 32.77
N THR A 175 -18.34 -39.59 33.96
CA THR A 175 -19.37 -40.45 34.55
C THR A 175 -20.51 -39.62 35.14
N ALA A 176 -21.75 -40.10 34.97
CA ALA A 176 -22.98 -39.52 35.50
C ALA A 176 -23.08 -39.58 37.03
N THR A 177 -23.69 -38.57 37.67
CA THR A 177 -24.25 -38.69 39.02
C THR A 177 -25.49 -37.81 39.19
N ALA A 178 -26.36 -38.28 40.08
CA ALA A 178 -27.80 -38.11 40.25
C ALA A 178 -28.37 -36.72 40.57
N THR A 179 -29.57 -36.52 40.00
CA THR A 179 -30.86 -36.17 40.63
C THR A 179 -30.95 -35.03 41.65
N SER A 180 -31.75 -34.04 41.24
CA SER A 180 -32.20 -32.82 41.89
C SER A 180 -32.99 -32.99 43.20
N THR A 181 -32.77 -32.07 44.13
CA THR A 181 -33.73 -31.67 45.18
C THR A 181 -33.94 -30.15 45.08
N PRO A 182 -35.19 -29.62 45.10
CA PRO A 182 -35.45 -28.20 44.97
C PRO A 182 -35.41 -27.52 46.35
N THR A 183 -34.59 -26.47 46.49
CA THR A 183 -34.54 -25.66 47.71
C THR A 183 -34.62 -24.18 47.36
N VAL A 184 -35.77 -23.60 47.74
CA VAL A 184 -36.05 -22.24 48.23
C VAL A 184 -35.42 -21.04 47.50
N THR A 185 -36.32 -20.25 46.92
CA THR A 185 -36.18 -18.87 46.43
C THR A 185 -35.35 -17.98 47.35
N ALA A 186 -34.22 -17.49 46.85
CA ALA A 186 -33.49 -16.37 47.43
C ALA A 186 -33.97 -15.04 46.82
N THR A 187 -34.26 -14.09 47.70
CA THR A 187 -34.50 -12.67 47.46
C THR A 187 -33.47 -12.06 46.50
N PRO A 188 -33.85 -11.18 45.56
CA PRO A 188 -32.88 -10.56 44.64
C PRO A 188 -31.88 -9.71 45.44
N THR A 189 -30.64 -10.15 45.48
CA THR A 189 -29.50 -9.35 45.88
C THR A 189 -29.40 -8.18 44.90
N ILE A 190 -29.35 -6.96 45.44
CA ILE A 190 -29.12 -5.73 44.69
C ILE A 190 -27.82 -5.93 43.90
N THR A 191 -27.92 -5.99 42.57
CA THR A 191 -26.77 -6.06 41.66
C THR A 191 -25.86 -4.87 41.96
N ALA A 192 -24.64 -5.15 42.44
CA ALA A 192 -23.62 -4.13 42.58
C ALA A 192 -23.44 -3.44 41.22
N THR A 193 -23.46 -2.10 41.20
CA THR A 193 -23.09 -1.31 40.03
C THR A 193 -21.76 -1.85 39.51
N PRO A 194 -21.68 -2.30 38.23
CA PRO A 194 -20.47 -2.91 37.70
C PRO A 194 -19.30 -1.96 37.89
N THR A 195 -18.19 -2.49 38.43
CA THR A 195 -16.96 -1.72 38.62
C THR A 195 -16.44 -1.29 37.24
N GLN A 196 -16.44 0.02 37.00
CA GLN A 196 -15.95 0.64 35.78
C GLN A 196 -14.46 0.33 35.62
N THR A 197 -14.15 -0.61 34.74
CA THR A 197 -12.79 -1.10 34.49
C THR A 197 -12.44 -0.79 33.05
N PRO A 198 -11.27 -0.20 32.75
CA PRO A 198 -10.84 -0.03 31.37
C PRO A 198 -10.72 -1.41 30.70
N MET A 199 -11.06 -1.48 29.42
CA MET A 199 -10.75 -2.63 28.58
C MET A 199 -9.25 -2.93 28.64
N GLY A 200 -8.87 -4.20 28.49
CA GLY A 200 -7.48 -4.67 28.52
C GLY A 200 -6.64 -4.24 27.30
N VAL A 201 -6.86 -3.03 26.78
CA VAL A 201 -6.12 -2.46 25.65
C VAL A 201 -4.67 -2.24 26.07
N PRO A 202 -3.67 -2.79 25.36
CA PRO A 202 -2.26 -2.56 25.67
C PRO A 202 -1.94 -1.06 25.64
N ASN A 203 -1.22 -0.56 26.65
CA ASN A 203 -0.76 0.83 26.71
C ASN A 203 0.65 0.94 26.13
N ILE A 204 0.74 1.22 24.82
CA ILE A 204 1.99 1.29 24.07
C ILE A 204 2.40 2.75 23.88
N LYS A 205 3.69 3.04 24.05
CA LYS A 205 4.23 4.39 23.92
C LYS A 205 4.98 4.57 22.60
N GLN A 206 4.77 5.70 21.94
CA GLN A 206 5.44 5.98 20.67
C GLN A 206 6.96 6.22 20.83
N TYR A 207 7.41 6.49 22.06
CA TYR A 207 8.78 6.85 22.39
C TYR A 207 9.56 5.73 23.13
N GLU A 208 8.98 4.54 23.30
CA GLU A 208 9.58 3.45 24.07
C GLU A 208 9.20 2.08 23.47
N GLY A 209 10.19 1.26 23.13
CA GLY A 209 9.97 -0.12 22.66
C GLY A 209 10.92 -0.60 21.56
N GLY A 210 11.90 0.21 21.14
CA GLY A 210 12.89 -0.09 20.11
C GLY A 210 12.57 0.50 18.73
N TRP A 211 11.37 1.07 18.56
CA TRP A 211 10.92 1.72 17.32
C TRP A 211 11.03 3.23 17.34
N GLU A 212 11.30 3.84 18.50
CA GLU A 212 11.16 5.28 18.73
C GLU A 212 11.99 6.14 17.76
N ASN A 213 13.14 5.63 17.31
CA ASN A 213 14.05 6.32 16.40
C ASN A 213 13.92 5.87 14.93
N GLN A 214 12.99 4.96 14.62
CA GLN A 214 12.70 4.60 13.24
C GLN A 214 12.01 5.75 12.53
N VAL A 215 12.32 5.92 11.25
CA VAL A 215 11.72 6.96 10.41
C VAL A 215 10.22 6.71 10.30
N TYR A 216 9.43 7.74 10.60
CA TYR A 216 7.99 7.73 10.48
C TYR A 216 7.60 8.13 9.06
N ASP A 217 6.81 7.29 8.40
CA ASP A 217 6.51 7.47 6.97
C ASP A 217 7.82 7.66 6.15
N HIS A 218 7.78 8.33 5.00
CA HIS A 218 8.90 8.81 4.20
C HIS A 218 9.35 10.22 4.63
N THR A 219 9.15 10.57 5.89
CA THR A 219 9.49 11.90 6.42
C THR A 219 10.89 11.94 7.00
N ILE A 220 11.35 13.11 7.45
CA ILE A 220 12.58 13.26 8.25
C ILE A 220 12.35 13.03 9.75
N LYS A 221 11.10 12.75 10.16
CA LYS A 221 10.69 12.62 11.56
C LYS A 221 10.69 11.14 11.95
N THR A 222 10.74 10.89 13.25
CA THR A 222 10.72 9.53 13.78
C THR A 222 9.38 9.18 14.42
N ILE A 223 9.15 7.89 14.71
CA ILE A 223 7.92 7.42 15.36
C ILE A 223 7.70 8.13 16.70
N LYS A 224 8.75 8.42 17.48
CA LYS A 224 8.59 9.17 18.73
C LYS A 224 8.08 10.60 18.50
N ASP A 225 8.40 11.20 17.37
CA ASP A 225 8.04 12.58 17.09
C ASP A 225 6.58 12.68 16.67
N TRP A 226 6.15 11.83 15.73
CA TRP A 226 4.88 11.95 14.97
C TRP A 226 3.98 10.70 15.01
N GLY A 227 4.40 9.62 15.65
CA GLY A 227 3.73 8.32 15.60
C GLY A 227 2.52 8.13 16.52
N CYS A 228 1.84 9.19 16.98
CA CYS A 228 0.69 9.05 17.90
C CYS A 228 -0.50 8.32 17.26
N ALA A 229 -0.83 8.66 16.01
CA ALA A 229 -1.90 8.01 15.25
C ALA A 229 -1.58 6.52 14.98
N LEU A 230 -0.35 6.26 14.50
CA LEU A 230 0.19 4.92 14.26
C LEU A 230 0.19 4.07 15.54
N THR A 231 0.72 4.60 16.64
CA THR A 231 0.79 3.86 17.91
C THR A 231 -0.60 3.60 18.48
N SER A 232 -1.53 4.55 18.33
CA SER A 232 -2.94 4.37 18.71
C SER A 232 -3.62 3.27 17.88
N ALA A 233 -3.36 3.22 16.58
CA ALA A 233 -3.83 2.13 15.71
C ALA A 233 -3.31 0.78 16.22
N VAL A 234 -2.01 0.66 16.50
CA VAL A 234 -1.41 -0.57 17.04
C VAL A 234 -2.07 -1.03 18.34
N MET A 235 -2.39 -0.10 19.26
CA MET A 235 -3.08 -0.46 20.50
C MET A 235 -4.45 -1.10 20.26
N VAL A 236 -5.25 -0.52 19.34
CA VAL A 236 -6.56 -1.06 18.94
C VAL A 236 -6.41 -2.40 18.19
N LEU A 237 -5.48 -2.48 17.24
CA LEU A 237 -5.19 -3.71 16.50
C LEU A 237 -4.83 -4.87 17.43
N LYS A 238 -3.91 -4.66 18.38
CA LYS A 238 -3.52 -5.69 19.35
C LYS A 238 -4.64 -6.10 20.28
N TYR A 239 -5.51 -5.17 20.68
CA TYR A 239 -6.69 -5.50 21.45
C TYR A 239 -7.60 -6.48 20.70
N HIS A 240 -7.72 -6.31 19.39
CA HIS A 240 -8.43 -7.24 18.50
C HIS A 240 -7.57 -8.43 18.04
N GLY A 241 -6.45 -8.72 18.70
CA GLY A 241 -5.64 -9.92 18.45
C GLY A 241 -4.67 -9.83 17.28
N HIS A 242 -4.52 -8.67 16.61
CA HIS A 242 -3.47 -8.46 15.62
C HIS A 242 -2.15 -8.17 16.32
N ASN A 243 -1.24 -9.14 16.35
CA ASN A 243 0.06 -8.99 17.03
C ASN A 243 1.06 -8.18 16.20
N THR A 244 0.84 -6.87 16.11
CA THR A 244 1.73 -5.92 15.47
C THR A 244 2.32 -4.93 16.47
N MET A 245 3.37 -4.21 16.07
CA MET A 245 4.06 -3.16 16.83
C MET A 245 4.21 -1.91 15.96
N PRO A 246 4.50 -0.73 16.54
CA PRO A 246 4.57 0.52 15.77
C PRO A 246 5.54 0.47 14.59
N ASP A 247 6.72 -0.13 14.75
CA ASP A 247 7.66 -0.35 13.65
C ASP A 247 7.10 -1.25 12.55
N THR A 248 6.49 -2.37 12.94
CA THR A 248 5.96 -3.38 12.02
C THR A 248 4.83 -2.77 11.16
N LEU A 249 3.90 -2.06 11.80
CA LEU A 249 2.82 -1.39 11.08
C LEU A 249 3.35 -0.23 10.22
N ASN A 250 4.29 0.59 10.72
CA ASN A 250 4.90 1.68 9.96
C ASN A 250 5.62 1.18 8.71
N ASN A 251 6.40 0.11 8.84
CA ASN A 251 7.13 -0.49 7.72
C ASN A 251 6.16 -1.09 6.70
N TRP A 252 5.09 -1.74 7.15
CA TRP A 252 4.05 -2.20 6.24
C TRP A 252 3.42 -1.00 5.51
N LEU A 253 2.91 0.02 6.21
CA LEU A 253 2.30 1.19 5.59
C LEU A 253 3.24 1.89 4.60
N ASN A 254 4.53 2.03 4.92
CA ASN A 254 5.54 2.57 4.01
C ASN A 254 5.72 1.76 2.72
N SER A 255 5.56 0.44 2.79
CA SER A 255 5.62 -0.41 1.60
C SER A 255 4.37 -0.34 0.73
N GLN A 256 3.29 0.28 1.22
CA GLN A 256 2.02 0.39 0.51
C GLN A 256 1.90 1.77 -0.15
N SER A 257 1.41 1.80 -1.39
CA SER A 257 1.20 3.08 -2.10
C SER A 257 0.17 3.99 -1.42
N ASP A 258 -0.76 3.39 -0.69
CA ASP A 258 -1.84 4.07 0.04
C ASP A 258 -1.65 4.04 1.57
N GLY A 259 -0.50 3.60 2.10
CA GLY A 259 -0.33 3.47 3.56
C GLY A 259 -0.39 4.81 4.30
N TYR A 260 0.14 5.87 3.70
CA TYR A 260 0.07 7.25 4.19
C TYR A 260 -0.56 8.17 3.15
N ILE A 261 -1.27 9.18 3.64
CA ILE A 261 -1.87 10.26 2.86
C ILE A 261 -0.93 11.46 2.93
N ARG A 262 -0.35 11.82 1.79
CA ARG A 262 0.54 12.98 1.60
C ARG A 262 1.63 13.07 2.68
N ASN A 263 1.57 14.11 3.53
CA ASN A 263 2.61 14.46 4.49
C ASN A 263 2.52 13.60 5.77
N GLY A 264 2.45 12.28 5.62
CA GLY A 264 2.51 11.32 6.73
C GLY A 264 1.24 11.17 7.56
N LEU A 265 0.08 11.63 7.07
CA LEU A 265 -1.19 11.31 7.71
C LEU A 265 -1.47 9.81 7.50
N ILE A 266 -1.75 9.07 8.57
CA ILE A 266 -2.06 7.65 8.43
C ILE A 266 -3.33 7.47 7.60
N ASN A 267 -3.31 6.54 6.65
CA ASN A 267 -4.52 6.13 5.97
C ASN A 267 -5.24 5.05 6.78
N TRP A 268 -6.32 5.43 7.46
CA TRP A 268 -7.10 4.51 8.28
C TRP A 268 -7.71 3.35 7.47
N LEU A 269 -8.05 3.56 6.19
CA LEU A 269 -8.55 2.48 5.33
C LEU A 269 -7.45 1.47 4.98
N ALA A 270 -6.20 1.93 4.84
CA ALA A 270 -5.05 1.03 4.67
C ALA A 270 -4.83 0.16 5.93
N VAL A 271 -5.08 0.69 7.12
CA VAL A 271 -5.04 -0.09 8.38
C VAL A 271 -6.13 -1.16 8.40
N SER A 272 -7.36 -0.87 7.93
CA SER A 272 -8.39 -1.90 7.73
C SER A 272 -7.90 -3.00 6.77
N ARG A 273 -7.28 -2.62 5.66
CA ARG A 273 -6.70 -3.59 4.71
C ARG A 273 -5.60 -4.44 5.34
N PHE A 274 -4.73 -3.85 6.17
CA PHE A 274 -3.73 -4.61 6.92
C PHE A 274 -4.39 -5.74 7.71
N THR A 275 -5.50 -5.46 8.40
CA THR A 275 -6.21 -6.48 9.17
C THR A 275 -6.87 -7.55 8.30
N LYS A 276 -7.36 -7.19 7.10
CA LYS A 276 -7.91 -8.16 6.12
C LYS A 276 -6.86 -9.13 5.60
N ILE A 277 -5.66 -8.62 5.30
CA ILE A 277 -4.53 -9.45 4.82
C ILE A 277 -4.03 -10.39 5.92
N ASN A 278 -4.17 -9.99 7.19
CA ASN A 278 -3.76 -10.75 8.37
C ASN A 278 -4.97 -11.36 9.11
N ASP A 279 -6.09 -11.57 8.41
CA ASP A 279 -7.32 -12.07 9.01
C ASP A 279 -7.14 -13.51 9.54
N SER A 280 -7.64 -13.75 10.75
CA SER A 280 -7.74 -15.08 11.32
C SER A 280 -8.89 -15.14 12.34
N ASN A 281 -9.24 -16.35 12.78
CA ASN A 281 -10.24 -16.56 13.84
C ASN A 281 -9.97 -15.79 15.14
N SER A 282 -8.70 -15.47 15.42
CA SER A 282 -8.28 -14.69 16.61
C SER A 282 -7.92 -13.25 16.31
N SER A 283 -7.91 -12.85 15.04
CA SER A 283 -7.46 -11.54 14.56
C SER A 283 -8.36 -11.13 13.38
N PRO A 284 -9.62 -10.77 13.64
CA PRO A 284 -10.59 -10.54 12.56
C PRO A 284 -10.24 -9.28 11.77
N THR A 285 -10.70 -9.22 10.53
CA THR A 285 -10.72 -7.98 9.75
C THR A 285 -11.44 -6.91 10.55
N LEU A 286 -10.91 -5.69 10.53
CA LEU A 286 -11.49 -4.54 11.21
C LEU A 286 -11.94 -3.51 10.17
N GLU A 287 -13.23 -3.19 10.17
CA GLU A 287 -13.83 -2.15 9.35
C GLU A 287 -13.63 -0.78 10.01
N TYR A 288 -12.98 0.14 9.31
CA TYR A 288 -12.83 1.52 9.76
C TYR A 288 -14.10 2.32 9.54
N LYS A 289 -14.47 3.11 10.54
CA LYS A 289 -15.49 4.17 10.42
C LYS A 289 -15.07 5.41 11.18
N ARG A 290 -15.26 6.57 10.56
CA ARG A 290 -15.15 7.86 11.24
C ARG A 290 -16.51 8.29 11.76
N LEU A 291 -16.60 8.61 13.06
CA LEU A 291 -17.79 9.17 13.67
C LEU A 291 -17.53 10.62 14.11
N GLY A 292 -18.58 11.43 14.05
CA GLY A 292 -18.56 12.79 14.59
C GLY A 292 -18.47 12.80 16.12
N VAL A 293 -18.13 13.96 16.68
CA VAL A 293 -18.04 14.19 18.13
C VAL A 293 -19.42 13.98 18.76
N ASP A 294 -19.56 12.94 19.57
CA ASP A 294 -20.82 12.53 20.18
C ASP A 294 -20.56 11.48 21.26
N ASP A 295 -20.81 11.83 22.52
CA ASP A 295 -20.56 10.96 23.66
C ASP A 295 -21.46 9.71 23.65
N ASP A 296 -22.67 9.80 23.10
CA ASP A 296 -23.54 8.62 22.98
C ASP A 296 -22.95 7.62 21.98
N LYS A 297 -22.27 8.11 20.92
CA LYS A 297 -21.55 7.24 19.98
C LYS A 297 -20.31 6.63 20.63
N LEU A 298 -19.54 7.43 21.39
CA LEU A 298 -18.38 6.93 22.13
C LEU A 298 -18.79 5.86 23.14
N ASP A 299 -19.85 6.10 23.91
CA ASP A 299 -20.41 5.14 24.86
C ASP A 299 -20.92 3.86 24.17
N SER A 300 -21.54 4.00 23.00
CA SER A 300 -21.99 2.86 22.18
C SER A 300 -20.83 1.97 21.72
N GLU A 301 -19.73 2.57 21.24
CA GLU A 301 -18.53 1.83 20.83
C GLU A 301 -17.89 1.10 22.02
N LEU A 302 -17.67 1.82 23.13
CA LEU A 302 -17.00 1.27 24.31
C LEU A 302 -17.85 0.17 24.98
N SER A 303 -19.18 0.30 25.01
CA SER A 303 -20.08 -0.73 25.53
C SER A 303 -20.16 -1.97 24.62
N SER A 304 -19.85 -1.80 23.33
CA SER A 304 -19.68 -2.88 22.36
C SER A 304 -18.29 -3.51 22.40
N LEU A 305 -17.46 -3.15 23.38
CA LEU A 305 -16.07 -3.60 23.53
C LEU A 305 -15.17 -3.19 22.37
N HIS A 306 -15.45 -2.05 21.72
CA HIS A 306 -14.61 -1.46 20.68
C HIS A 306 -13.84 -0.27 21.27
N PRO A 307 -12.54 -0.40 21.57
CA PRO A 307 -11.72 0.75 21.90
C PRO A 307 -11.56 1.61 20.65
N VAL A 308 -11.70 2.93 20.82
CA VAL A 308 -11.69 3.87 19.70
C VAL A 308 -10.54 4.85 19.81
N ILE A 309 -10.05 5.31 18.65
CA ILE A 309 -8.97 6.30 18.58
C ILE A 309 -9.62 7.69 18.49
N LEU A 310 -9.45 8.49 19.54
CA LEU A 310 -9.93 9.86 19.58
C LEU A 310 -8.90 10.80 18.95
N LYS A 311 -9.40 11.73 18.12
CA LYS A 311 -8.59 12.84 17.59
C LYS A 311 -8.63 14.00 18.58
N GLU A 312 -7.45 14.47 18.96
CA GLU A 312 -7.22 15.73 19.66
C GLU A 312 -6.52 16.72 18.73
N PRO A 313 -6.54 18.04 19.02
CA PRO A 313 -5.71 19.01 18.29
C PRO A 313 -4.26 18.54 18.19
N GLY A 314 -3.80 18.23 16.97
CA GLY A 314 -2.46 17.71 16.70
C GLY A 314 -2.05 16.38 17.38
N HIS A 315 -2.98 15.62 17.97
CA HIS A 315 -2.67 14.40 18.73
C HIS A 315 -3.73 13.30 18.59
N PHE A 316 -3.38 12.07 18.93
CA PHE A 316 -4.30 10.93 18.92
C PHE A 316 -4.09 10.08 20.18
N ILE A 317 -5.20 9.63 20.76
CA ILE A 317 -5.26 8.81 21.98
C ILE A 317 -6.29 7.70 21.81
N VAL A 318 -6.25 6.67 22.64
CA VAL A 318 -7.23 5.57 22.59
C VAL A 318 -8.13 5.63 23.81
N ALA A 319 -9.44 5.75 23.61
CA ALA A 319 -10.41 5.56 24.68
C ALA A 319 -10.61 4.06 24.94
N THR A 320 -10.51 3.67 26.21
CA THR A 320 -10.48 2.26 26.63
C THR A 320 -11.64 1.88 27.53
N GLY A 321 -12.51 2.81 27.90
CA GLY A 321 -13.73 2.52 28.65
C GLY A 321 -14.31 3.77 29.32
N LYS A 322 -15.57 3.68 29.76
CA LYS A 322 -16.22 4.76 30.52
C LYS A 322 -15.71 4.80 31.97
N LYS A 323 -15.53 6.00 32.49
CA LYS A 323 -15.14 6.28 33.88
C LYS A 323 -15.97 7.44 34.44
N TYR A 324 -17.12 7.13 35.01
CA TYR A 324 -18.10 8.11 35.49
C TYR A 324 -18.47 9.08 34.34
N ASP A 325 -18.22 10.37 34.52
CA ASP A 325 -18.52 11.43 33.54
C ASP A 325 -17.36 11.67 32.55
N THR A 326 -16.27 10.87 32.62
CA THR A 326 -15.13 10.91 31.69
C THR A 326 -14.83 9.50 31.14
N TYR A 327 -13.70 9.34 30.47
CA TYR A 327 -13.26 8.10 29.84
C TYR A 327 -11.84 7.75 30.30
N PHE A 328 -11.59 6.46 30.49
CA PHE A 328 -10.23 5.93 30.55
C PHE A 328 -9.58 6.05 29.17
N ILE A 329 -8.30 6.42 29.14
CA ILE A 329 -7.53 6.52 27.90
C ILE A 329 -6.16 5.86 28.02
N ASN A 330 -5.64 5.40 26.89
CA ASN A 330 -4.22 5.16 26.67
C ASN A 330 -3.67 6.25 25.76
N ASP A 331 -2.70 7.01 26.25
CA ASP A 331 -2.04 8.07 25.50
C ASP A 331 -0.65 7.63 25.02
N PRO A 332 -0.38 7.55 23.70
CA PRO A 332 0.91 7.10 23.18
C PRO A 332 2.05 8.09 23.46
N GLY A 333 1.74 9.37 23.67
CA GLY A 333 2.71 10.45 23.88
C GLY A 333 3.01 10.76 25.35
N TYR A 334 2.19 10.29 26.28
CA TYR A 334 2.32 10.62 27.71
C TYR A 334 2.06 9.39 28.60
N ALA A 335 2.97 9.14 29.56
CA ALA A 335 2.83 8.03 30.51
C ALA A 335 1.76 8.26 31.60
N THR A 336 1.46 9.52 31.92
CA THR A 336 0.67 9.87 33.11
C THR A 336 -0.77 10.29 32.81
N ARG A 337 -1.14 10.46 31.54
CA ARG A 337 -2.49 10.83 31.11
C ARG A 337 -3.32 9.56 30.90
N ASN A 338 -4.16 9.26 31.88
CA ASN A 338 -4.94 8.03 31.92
C ASN A 338 -6.46 8.27 31.83
N THR A 339 -6.88 9.54 31.80
CA THR A 339 -8.28 9.95 31.59
C THR A 339 -8.38 11.10 30.59
N LEU A 340 -9.53 11.18 29.92
CA LEU A 340 -9.84 12.24 28.95
C LEU A 340 -9.94 13.63 29.60
N GLU A 341 -10.11 13.71 30.93
CA GLU A 341 -10.00 14.96 31.71
C GLU A 341 -8.69 15.72 31.43
N SER A 342 -7.61 15.01 31.07
CA SER A 342 -6.32 15.61 30.68
C SER A 342 -6.42 16.51 29.44
N TYR A 343 -7.49 16.37 28.68
CA TYR A 343 -7.87 17.10 27.48
C TYR A 343 -9.15 17.93 27.67
N GLY A 344 -9.60 18.06 28.93
CA GLY A 344 -10.83 18.76 29.28
C GLY A 344 -12.10 18.06 28.77
N ASP A 345 -12.05 16.74 28.60
CA ASP A 345 -13.18 15.91 28.12
C ASP A 345 -13.69 16.30 26.73
N ASN A 346 -12.81 16.85 25.88
CA ASN A 346 -13.10 17.18 24.49
C ASN A 346 -12.33 16.26 23.55
N TYR A 347 -12.85 16.12 22.33
CA TYR A 347 -12.22 15.46 21.18
C TYR A 347 -12.85 15.97 19.89
N LEU A 348 -12.15 15.78 18.77
CA LEU A 348 -12.53 16.32 17.45
C LEU A 348 -13.14 15.27 16.52
N ALA A 349 -12.88 13.98 16.77
CA ALA A 349 -13.45 12.87 16.02
C ALA A 349 -13.21 11.54 16.74
N ILE A 350 -14.02 10.55 16.36
CA ILE A 350 -13.86 9.16 16.78
C ILE A 350 -13.47 8.34 15.55
N ASN A 351 -12.35 7.65 15.62
CA ASN A 351 -11.90 6.69 14.62
C ASN A 351 -12.13 5.30 15.20
N SER A 352 -13.20 4.64 14.75
CA SER A 352 -13.60 3.31 15.21
C SER A 352 -13.13 2.23 14.23
N TYR A 353 -12.84 1.05 14.79
CA TYR A 353 -12.58 -0.19 14.09
C TYR A 353 -13.53 -1.25 14.63
N THR A 354 -14.43 -1.74 13.77
CA THR A 354 -15.40 -2.78 14.12
C THR A 354 -15.00 -4.11 13.51
N PRO A 355 -14.89 -5.21 14.29
CA PRO A 355 -14.65 -6.54 13.74
C PRO A 355 -15.69 -6.95 12.68
N THR A 356 -15.21 -7.40 11.53
CA THR A 356 -15.98 -7.90 10.41
C THR A 356 -15.20 -9.01 9.70
N HIS A 357 -15.80 -9.67 8.71
CA HIS A 357 -15.08 -10.50 7.74
C HIS A 357 -15.51 -10.23 6.29
N SER A 358 -16.42 -9.29 6.06
CA SER A 358 -17.06 -9.09 4.76
C SER A 358 -16.41 -7.96 3.97
N ASP A 359 -16.92 -6.75 4.15
CA ASP A 359 -16.92 -5.70 3.14
C ASP A 359 -16.17 -4.46 3.64
N LEU A 360 -15.00 -4.24 3.03
CA LEU A 360 -14.16 -3.05 3.25
C LEU A 360 -14.30 -1.99 2.14
N SER A 361 -15.33 -2.10 1.30
CA SER A 361 -15.52 -1.19 0.17
C SER A 361 -15.70 0.26 0.64
N TYR A 362 -14.93 1.16 0.03
CA TYR A 362 -14.88 2.56 0.41
C TYR A 362 -14.40 3.44 -0.75
N MET A 363 -14.96 4.63 -0.86
CA MET A 363 -14.35 5.72 -1.63
C MET A 363 -13.75 6.75 -0.69
N MET A 364 -12.52 7.16 -0.94
CA MET A 364 -11.89 8.28 -0.26
C MET A 364 -11.26 9.23 -1.27
N PHE A 365 -11.56 10.51 -1.12
CA PHE A 365 -11.02 11.60 -1.93
C PHE A 365 -10.36 12.64 -1.03
N VAL A 366 -9.17 13.08 -1.42
CA VAL A 366 -8.34 13.98 -0.62
C VAL A 366 -7.84 15.15 -1.46
N VAL A 367 -8.02 16.37 -0.95
CA VAL A 367 -7.56 17.63 -1.56
C VAL A 367 -7.11 18.59 -0.45
N ASP A 368 -6.46 19.70 -0.79
CA ASP A 368 -6.14 20.72 0.23
C ASP A 368 -7.43 21.33 0.84
N PHE A 369 -7.37 21.71 2.12
CA PHE A 369 -8.56 22.06 2.91
C PHE A 369 -9.36 23.27 2.42
N ASN A 370 -8.78 24.10 1.55
CA ASN A 370 -9.41 25.29 0.97
C ASN A 370 -10.28 24.97 -0.25
N TYR A 371 -10.27 23.74 -0.74
CA TYR A 371 -11.19 23.24 -1.76
C TYR A 371 -12.42 22.57 -1.12
N ASN A 372 -13.42 22.28 -1.92
CA ASN A 372 -14.62 21.56 -1.52
C ASN A 372 -14.94 20.45 -2.52
N LEU A 373 -15.49 19.35 -1.99
CA LEU A 373 -15.87 18.16 -2.74
C LEU A 373 -17.37 17.86 -2.56
N GLU A 374 -18.01 17.44 -3.66
CA GLU A 374 -19.39 16.95 -3.68
C GLU A 374 -19.46 15.69 -4.55
N LEU A 375 -19.97 14.60 -3.99
CA LEU A 375 -20.16 13.33 -4.70
C LEU A 375 -21.62 13.20 -5.16
N LEU A 376 -21.82 12.79 -6.41
CA LEU A 376 -23.13 12.62 -7.02
C LEU A 376 -23.29 11.22 -7.59
N ASP A 377 -24.52 10.72 -7.54
CA ASP A 377 -24.91 9.47 -8.18
C ASP A 377 -25.02 9.62 -9.70
N SER A 378 -25.36 8.51 -10.37
CA SER A 378 -25.57 8.46 -11.83
C SER A 378 -26.71 9.35 -12.33
N ASN A 379 -27.69 9.67 -11.47
CA ASN A 379 -28.83 10.55 -11.77
C ASN A 379 -28.50 12.03 -11.52
N GLY A 380 -27.35 12.33 -10.92
CA GLY A 380 -26.95 13.68 -10.54
C GLY A 380 -27.53 14.14 -9.20
N ASN A 381 -27.98 13.23 -8.35
CA ASN A 381 -28.34 13.54 -6.96
C ASN A 381 -27.09 13.58 -6.10
N ILE A 382 -27.04 14.50 -5.13
CA ILE A 382 -25.96 14.57 -4.15
C ILE A 382 -26.06 13.37 -3.21
N ILE A 383 -24.93 12.70 -2.98
CA ILE A 383 -24.79 11.60 -2.04
C ILE A 383 -24.37 12.15 -0.68
N GLU A 384 -24.97 11.61 0.38
CA GLU A 384 -24.52 11.90 1.74
C GLU A 384 -23.17 11.23 1.99
N THR A 385 -22.17 12.04 2.31
CA THR A 385 -20.78 11.61 2.53
C THR A 385 -20.24 12.18 3.82
N ILE A 386 -19.27 11.51 4.42
CA ILE A 386 -18.55 12.08 5.56
C ILE A 386 -17.43 12.97 5.01
N LYS A 387 -17.46 14.26 5.37
CA LYS A 387 -16.44 15.25 5.01
C LYS A 387 -15.82 15.85 6.26
N TYR A 388 -14.49 15.94 6.32
CA TYR A 388 -13.78 16.52 7.45
C TYR A 388 -12.43 17.10 7.02
N ILE A 389 -11.91 18.03 7.82
CA ILE A 389 -10.55 18.53 7.68
C ILE A 389 -9.65 17.68 8.57
N GLU A 390 -8.62 17.09 7.98
CA GLU A 390 -7.54 16.47 8.74
C GLU A 390 -6.39 17.48 8.84
N GLU A 391 -6.11 17.88 10.08
CA GLU A 391 -5.02 18.81 10.39
C GLU A 391 -3.67 18.14 10.15
N SER A 392 -2.72 18.93 9.69
CA SER A 392 -1.36 18.44 9.54
C SER A 392 -0.69 18.14 10.88
N ILE A 393 0.29 17.24 10.84
CA ILE A 393 0.96 16.77 12.05
C ILE A 393 1.84 17.91 12.58
N LYS A 394 1.47 18.44 13.76
CA LYS A 394 2.15 19.58 14.41
C LYS A 394 2.30 20.82 13.51
N ASN A 395 1.32 21.08 12.64
CA ASN A 395 1.31 22.19 11.67
C ASN A 395 2.40 22.08 10.58
N GLU A 396 2.97 20.91 10.34
CA GLU A 396 3.92 20.66 9.25
C GLU A 396 3.22 19.87 8.12
N GLY A 397 3.20 20.42 6.90
CA GLY A 397 2.33 19.97 5.81
C GLY A 397 1.00 20.73 5.83
N GLY A 398 0.33 20.93 4.70
CA GLY A 398 -0.98 21.58 4.67
C GLY A 398 -2.08 20.69 5.26
N SER A 399 -3.11 21.29 5.85
CA SER A 399 -4.33 20.56 6.23
C SER A 399 -5.08 20.10 4.98
N LEU A 400 -5.77 18.96 5.08
CA LEU A 400 -6.44 18.32 3.95
C LEU A 400 -7.94 18.24 4.18
N LEU A 401 -8.73 18.47 3.15
CA LEU A 401 -10.13 18.05 3.11
C LEU A 401 -10.17 16.58 2.69
N VAL A 402 -10.83 15.76 3.49
CA VAL A 402 -11.09 14.35 3.20
C VAL A 402 -12.60 14.16 3.04
N LEU A 403 -13.01 13.59 1.91
CA LEU A 403 -14.36 13.09 1.67
C LEU A 403 -14.31 11.57 1.65
N THR A 404 -15.22 10.91 2.37
CA THR A 404 -15.32 9.46 2.39
C THR A 404 -16.76 8.99 2.19
N PHE A 405 -16.94 7.87 1.50
CA PHE A 405 -18.23 7.23 1.24
C PHE A 405 -18.10 5.71 1.42
N GLU A 406 -18.77 5.17 2.43
CA GLU A 406 -18.75 3.75 2.80
C GLU A 406 -19.67 2.94 1.88
N LYS A 407 -19.26 1.72 1.54
CA LYS A 407 -20.07 0.72 0.83
C LYS A 407 -20.77 1.25 -0.43
N PRO A 408 -20.02 1.90 -1.34
CA PRO A 408 -20.57 2.31 -2.63
C PRO A 408 -21.12 1.10 -3.39
N ALA A 409 -22.30 1.26 -3.99
CA ALA A 409 -22.80 0.29 -4.94
C ALA A 409 -22.01 0.36 -6.25
N ASP A 410 -21.99 -0.75 -6.99
CA ASP A 410 -21.46 -0.75 -8.36
C ASP A 410 -22.20 0.27 -9.23
N GLY A 411 -21.47 1.16 -9.89
CA GLY A 411 -22.06 2.19 -10.72
C GLY A 411 -21.15 3.33 -11.11
N ILE A 412 -21.77 4.31 -11.75
CA ILE A 412 -21.10 5.54 -12.19
C ILE A 412 -21.46 6.66 -11.22
N TYR A 413 -20.42 7.33 -10.74
CA TYR A 413 -20.50 8.48 -9.85
C TYR A 413 -19.80 9.68 -10.49
N LYS A 414 -20.15 10.87 -10.02
CA LYS A 414 -19.48 12.11 -10.39
C LYS A 414 -18.99 12.82 -9.14
N LEU A 415 -17.71 13.16 -9.11
CA LEU A 415 -17.13 14.02 -8.07
C LEU A 415 -16.92 15.41 -8.64
N LYS A 416 -17.48 16.40 -7.96
CA LYS A 416 -17.28 17.82 -8.24
C LYS A 416 -16.26 18.40 -7.27
N LEU A 417 -15.35 19.21 -7.80
CA LEU A 417 -14.32 19.92 -7.05
C LEU A 417 -14.45 21.42 -7.31
N THR A 418 -14.64 22.20 -6.26
CA THR A 418 -14.66 23.67 -6.31
C THR A 418 -13.67 24.26 -5.32
N GLY A 419 -13.25 25.50 -5.52
CA GLY A 419 -12.32 26.16 -4.60
C GLY A 419 -11.71 27.43 -5.16
N PRO A 420 -10.62 27.92 -4.55
CA PRO A 420 -9.90 29.08 -5.04
C PRO A 420 -9.25 28.82 -6.40
N THR A 421 -8.99 29.89 -7.15
CA THR A 421 -8.19 29.83 -8.37
C THR A 421 -6.76 29.43 -8.04
N GLY A 422 -6.23 28.46 -8.79
CA GLY A 422 -4.86 27.98 -8.63
C GLY A 422 -4.73 26.48 -8.83
N ASP A 423 -3.52 25.99 -8.61
CA ASP A 423 -3.19 24.59 -8.74
C ASP A 423 -3.73 23.79 -7.55
N TYR A 424 -4.11 22.54 -7.82
CA TYR A 424 -4.50 21.58 -6.79
C TYR A 424 -4.04 20.18 -7.16
N VAL A 425 -4.07 19.29 -6.17
CA VAL A 425 -3.93 17.84 -6.38
C VAL A 425 -5.12 17.17 -5.73
N LEU A 426 -5.82 16.32 -6.49
CA LEU A 426 -6.87 15.44 -5.99
C LEU A 426 -6.34 14.01 -5.92
N ASP A 427 -6.25 13.45 -4.73
CA ASP A 427 -5.96 12.03 -4.55
C ASP A 427 -7.26 11.25 -4.40
N SER A 428 -7.32 10.07 -5.01
CA SER A 428 -8.45 9.15 -4.92
C SER A 428 -7.98 7.77 -4.49
N TYR A 429 -8.77 7.13 -3.63
CA TYR A 429 -8.55 5.79 -3.13
C TYR A 429 -9.88 5.05 -3.19
N LEU A 430 -9.99 4.08 -4.08
CA LEU A 430 -11.18 3.24 -4.23
C LEU A 430 -10.86 1.83 -3.74
N TYR A 431 -11.38 1.49 -2.56
CA TYR A 431 -11.23 0.17 -1.96
C TYR A 431 -12.39 -0.72 -2.40
N ASP A 432 -12.10 -1.94 -2.85
CA ASP A 432 -13.12 -2.97 -3.07
C ASP A 432 -13.52 -3.68 -1.77
N GLU A 433 -14.43 -4.66 -1.86
CA GLU A 433 -14.93 -5.45 -0.73
C GLU A 433 -13.80 -6.13 0.08
N ASN A 434 -12.71 -6.50 -0.59
CA ASN A 434 -11.55 -7.16 -0.01
C ASN A 434 -10.48 -6.16 0.45
N GLY A 435 -10.74 -4.86 0.34
CA GLY A 435 -9.79 -3.81 0.65
C GLY A 435 -8.70 -3.62 -0.40
N ASN A 436 -8.79 -4.23 -1.59
CA ASN A 436 -7.83 -3.91 -2.65
C ASN A 436 -8.05 -2.47 -3.10
N VAL A 437 -6.96 -1.70 -3.22
CA VAL A 437 -7.05 -0.27 -3.52
C VAL A 437 -6.77 0.00 -5.00
N THR A 438 -7.57 0.86 -5.60
CA THR A 438 -7.20 1.61 -6.80
C THR A 438 -6.92 3.05 -6.41
N GLN A 439 -5.65 3.44 -6.47
CA GLN A 439 -5.19 4.77 -6.09
C GLN A 439 -4.82 5.59 -7.32
N ASN A 440 -5.25 6.85 -7.38
CA ASN A 440 -4.85 7.79 -8.42
C ASN A 440 -4.62 9.17 -7.82
N SER A 441 -3.74 9.95 -8.45
CA SER A 441 -3.49 11.35 -8.12
C SER A 441 -3.66 12.20 -9.38
N PHE A 442 -4.48 13.24 -9.27
CA PHE A 442 -4.87 14.12 -10.37
C PHE A 442 -4.41 15.56 -10.05
N PRO A 443 -3.28 16.01 -10.60
CA PRO A 443 -2.94 17.42 -10.55
C PRO A 443 -3.88 18.19 -11.49
N GLY A 444 -4.38 19.34 -11.03
CA GLY A 444 -5.31 20.18 -11.79
C GLY A 444 -5.07 21.66 -11.53
N ILE A 445 -5.76 22.51 -12.29
CA ILE A 445 -5.74 23.96 -12.14
C ILE A 445 -7.17 24.48 -12.21
N LEU A 446 -7.65 25.08 -11.12
CA LEU A 446 -8.95 25.74 -11.12
C LEU A 446 -8.81 27.19 -11.57
N PHE A 447 -9.63 27.59 -12.53
CA PHE A 447 -9.75 28.98 -12.97
C PHE A 447 -10.82 29.75 -12.18
N ALA A 448 -10.93 31.06 -12.38
CA ALA A 448 -11.86 31.90 -11.62
C ALA A 448 -13.34 31.49 -11.80
N ASN A 449 -14.02 31.19 -10.69
CA ASN A 449 -15.40 30.67 -10.64
C ASN A 449 -15.60 29.35 -11.38
N ASP A 450 -14.54 28.55 -11.49
CA ASP A 450 -14.59 27.26 -12.15
C ASP A 450 -14.92 26.10 -11.19
N LEU A 451 -15.23 24.95 -11.77
CA LEU A 451 -15.59 23.70 -11.13
C LEU A 451 -15.01 22.57 -11.97
N ASP A 452 -14.27 21.66 -11.35
CA ASP A 452 -13.76 20.48 -12.05
C ASP A 452 -14.62 19.26 -11.75
N THR A 453 -14.84 18.43 -12.77
CA THR A 453 -15.65 17.21 -12.65
C THR A 453 -14.84 15.96 -13.01
N TYR A 454 -14.94 14.96 -12.15
CA TYR A 454 -14.34 13.64 -12.29
C TYR A 454 -15.44 12.58 -12.40
N ASN A 455 -15.33 11.71 -13.40
CA ASN A 455 -16.16 10.51 -13.50
C ASN A 455 -15.48 9.36 -12.75
N ILE A 456 -16.26 8.69 -11.90
CA ILE A 456 -15.82 7.53 -11.15
C ILE A 456 -16.67 6.35 -11.63
N ASN A 457 -16.02 5.34 -12.16
CA ASN A 457 -16.64 4.05 -12.44
C ASN A 457 -16.24 3.09 -11.32
N TYR A 458 -17.15 2.84 -10.41
CA TYR A 458 -16.91 1.98 -9.26
C TYR A 458 -17.49 0.60 -9.52
N ASN A 459 -16.61 -0.40 -9.63
CA ASN A 459 -16.92 -1.81 -9.87
C ASN A 459 -15.60 -2.63 -9.72
N SER A 460 -15.60 -3.91 -10.12
CA SER A 460 -14.41 -4.77 -10.15
C SER A 460 -13.14 -4.19 -10.85
N GLN A 461 -13.31 -3.21 -11.74
CA GLN A 461 -12.26 -2.43 -12.41
C GLN A 461 -12.45 -0.95 -12.10
N ASN A 462 -12.36 -0.61 -10.81
CA ASN A 462 -12.43 0.75 -10.31
C ASN A 462 -11.59 1.70 -11.17
N LYS A 463 -12.19 2.80 -11.62
CA LYS A 463 -11.53 3.79 -12.47
C LYS A 463 -12.02 5.19 -12.16
N VAL A 464 -11.10 6.14 -12.06
CA VAL A 464 -11.40 7.57 -11.94
C VAL A 464 -10.76 8.28 -13.12
N ALA A 465 -11.53 9.15 -13.78
CA ALA A 465 -11.05 9.90 -14.94
C ALA A 465 -11.61 11.32 -14.94
N VAL A 466 -10.77 12.28 -15.36
CA VAL A 466 -11.23 13.64 -15.67
C VAL A 466 -12.13 13.57 -16.90
N THR A 467 -13.24 14.32 -16.92
CA THR A 467 -14.11 14.27 -18.10
C THR A 467 -13.45 14.94 -19.31
N ILE A 468 -13.74 14.46 -20.53
CA ILE A 468 -13.21 15.11 -21.75
C ILE A 468 -13.69 16.55 -21.90
N ASP A 469 -14.89 16.86 -21.40
CA ASP A 469 -15.45 18.21 -21.42
C ASP A 469 -14.72 19.14 -20.47
N GLU A 470 -14.30 18.62 -19.31
CA GLU A 470 -13.44 19.31 -18.36
C GLU A 470 -12.09 19.66 -19.00
N ILE A 471 -11.43 18.68 -19.63
CA ILE A 471 -10.15 18.90 -20.31
C ILE A 471 -10.24 19.94 -21.43
N ILE A 472 -11.35 19.97 -22.19
CA ILE A 472 -11.57 20.98 -23.24
C ILE A 472 -11.80 22.37 -22.63
N LYS A 473 -12.54 22.46 -21.53
CA LYS A 473 -12.79 23.71 -20.81
C LYS A 473 -11.50 24.27 -20.22
N ASP A 474 -10.69 23.45 -19.55
CA ASP A 474 -9.36 23.81 -19.07
C ASP A 474 -8.45 24.29 -20.19
N LEU A 475 -8.50 23.64 -21.35
CA LEU A 475 -7.73 24.04 -22.52
C LEU A 475 -8.13 25.44 -23.01
N ASP A 476 -9.42 25.77 -22.98
CA ASP A 476 -9.92 27.09 -23.35
C ASP A 476 -9.46 28.16 -22.36
N ASN A 477 -9.56 27.89 -21.06
CA ASN A 477 -9.11 28.77 -20.00
C ASN A 477 -7.59 28.99 -20.04
N ALA A 478 -6.81 27.93 -20.20
CA ALA A 478 -5.35 27.99 -20.31
C ALA A 478 -4.88 28.80 -21.52
N TYR A 479 -5.63 28.77 -22.63
CA TYR A 479 -5.34 29.64 -23.77
C TYR A 479 -5.69 31.10 -23.47
N SER A 480 -6.84 31.37 -22.85
CA SER A 480 -7.24 32.72 -22.41
C SER A 480 -6.19 33.35 -21.48
N ASP A 481 -5.66 32.57 -20.56
CA ASP A 481 -4.70 32.99 -19.54
C ASP A 481 -3.24 32.93 -20.04
N LYS A 482 -3.03 32.67 -21.33
CA LYS A 482 -1.73 32.67 -22.02
C LYS A 482 -0.75 31.59 -21.52
N LEU A 483 -1.26 30.55 -20.85
CA LEU A 483 -0.51 29.32 -20.59
C LEU A 483 -0.22 28.56 -21.89
N ILE A 484 -1.08 28.72 -22.91
CA ILE A 484 -0.78 28.33 -24.29
C ILE A 484 -0.57 29.59 -25.14
N LYS A 485 0.66 29.80 -25.59
CA LYS A 485 1.06 31.05 -26.27
C LYS A 485 0.72 31.07 -27.76
N ASN A 486 0.50 29.91 -28.37
CA ASN A 486 0.29 29.77 -29.81
C ASN A 486 -1.14 29.31 -30.14
N ARG A 487 -1.89 30.14 -30.87
CA ARG A 487 -3.27 29.86 -31.28
C ARG A 487 -3.42 28.57 -32.10
N GLY A 488 -2.47 28.30 -33.00
CA GLY A 488 -2.50 27.11 -33.86
C GLY A 488 -2.34 25.82 -33.04
N ILE A 489 -1.44 25.82 -32.06
CA ILE A 489 -1.25 24.70 -31.13
C ILE A 489 -2.52 24.46 -30.30
N TYR A 490 -3.07 25.51 -29.69
CA TYR A 490 -4.34 25.45 -28.95
C TYR A 490 -5.47 24.83 -29.79
N GLN A 491 -5.70 25.34 -31.01
CA GLN A 491 -6.74 24.82 -31.89
C GLN A 491 -6.49 23.37 -32.29
N THR A 492 -5.23 23.00 -32.53
CA THR A 492 -4.86 21.62 -32.88
C THR A 492 -5.20 20.67 -31.73
N ILE A 493 -4.82 21.00 -30.50
CA ILE A 493 -5.15 20.19 -29.32
C ILE A 493 -6.68 20.07 -29.18
N LYS A 494 -7.40 21.20 -29.25
CA LYS A 494 -8.87 21.23 -29.12
C LYS A 494 -9.58 20.35 -30.13
N VAL A 495 -9.14 20.37 -31.40
CA VAL A 495 -9.70 19.51 -32.45
C VAL A 495 -9.46 18.03 -32.15
N HIS A 496 -8.27 17.65 -31.68
CA HIS A 496 -8.00 16.25 -31.30
C HIS A 496 -8.89 15.78 -30.15
N LEU A 497 -9.11 16.63 -29.13
CA LEU A 497 -10.03 16.32 -28.03
C LEU A 497 -11.48 16.17 -28.50
N GLN A 498 -11.93 17.03 -29.41
CA GLN A 498 -13.27 16.92 -30.01
C GLN A 498 -13.43 15.66 -30.86
N ILE A 499 -12.39 15.24 -31.58
CA ILE A 499 -12.38 13.97 -32.30
C ILE A 499 -12.46 12.81 -31.31
N TYR A 500 -11.64 12.81 -30.25
CA TYR A 500 -11.69 11.78 -29.22
C TYR A 500 -13.06 11.68 -28.54
N LYS A 501 -13.69 12.82 -28.24
CA LYS A 501 -15.05 12.88 -27.67
C LYS A 501 -16.08 12.14 -28.55
N ARG A 502 -15.94 12.21 -29.87
CA ARG A 502 -16.83 11.50 -30.81
C ARG A 502 -16.39 10.06 -31.08
N TYR A 503 -15.09 9.81 -31.07
CA TYR A 503 -14.50 8.52 -31.43
C TYR A 503 -13.39 8.16 -30.42
N PRO A 504 -13.74 7.64 -29.23
CA PRO A 504 -12.78 7.30 -28.20
C PRO A 504 -11.76 6.27 -28.71
N ASN A 505 -10.50 6.67 -28.79
CA ASN A 505 -9.40 5.82 -29.24
C ASN A 505 -8.09 6.21 -28.56
N LYS A 506 -7.47 5.25 -27.86
CA LYS A 506 -6.22 5.46 -27.11
C LYS A 506 -5.04 5.95 -27.96
N ILE A 507 -5.03 5.63 -29.27
CA ILE A 507 -3.98 6.07 -30.19
C ILE A 507 -4.03 7.60 -30.38
N ILE A 508 -5.23 8.18 -30.43
CA ILE A 508 -5.41 9.63 -30.57
C ILE A 508 -4.81 10.35 -29.37
N ILE A 509 -5.10 9.87 -28.17
CA ILE A 509 -4.59 10.44 -26.91
C ILE A 509 -3.07 10.29 -26.81
N ARG A 510 -2.52 9.10 -27.08
CA ARG A 510 -1.06 8.88 -27.08
C ARG A 510 -0.34 9.79 -28.07
N SER A 511 -0.89 9.97 -29.27
CA SER A 511 -0.37 10.91 -30.26
C SER A 511 -0.43 12.36 -29.74
N LEU A 512 -1.54 12.75 -29.13
CA LEU A 512 -1.73 14.09 -28.60
C LEU A 512 -0.75 14.41 -27.47
N ILE A 513 -0.52 13.48 -26.54
CA ILE A 513 0.48 13.61 -25.45
C ILE A 513 1.87 13.86 -26.03
N ASN A 514 2.27 13.12 -27.06
CA ASN A 514 3.57 13.33 -27.72
C ASN A 514 3.67 14.71 -28.38
N GLN A 515 2.60 15.19 -29.01
CA GLN A 515 2.55 16.55 -29.57
C GLN A 515 2.70 17.62 -28.48
N ILE A 516 1.97 17.48 -27.37
CA ILE A 516 2.06 18.40 -26.22
C ILE A 516 3.50 18.46 -25.71
N ARG A 517 4.16 17.31 -25.51
CA ARG A 517 5.57 17.23 -25.07
C ARG A 517 6.51 18.00 -26.01
N MET A 518 6.32 17.90 -27.32
CA MET A 518 7.17 18.62 -28.30
C MET A 518 6.99 20.14 -28.24
N TYR A 519 5.81 20.62 -27.83
CA TYR A 519 5.53 22.06 -27.73
C TYR A 519 5.92 22.68 -26.39
N THR A 520 6.23 21.84 -25.39
CA THR A 520 6.63 22.25 -24.04
C THR A 520 8.16 22.36 -23.92
N PRO A 521 8.70 23.35 -23.19
CA PRO A 521 8.03 24.48 -22.54
C PRO A 521 7.86 25.71 -23.46
N ARG A 522 8.22 25.59 -24.74
CA ARG A 522 8.34 26.74 -25.64
C ARG A 522 7.01 27.47 -25.87
N PHE A 523 5.93 26.73 -26.09
CA PHE A 523 4.62 27.27 -26.47
C PHE A 523 3.51 26.94 -25.47
N ILE A 524 3.74 25.97 -24.60
CA ILE A 524 2.83 25.57 -23.54
C ILE A 524 3.61 25.67 -22.24
N ASP A 525 3.02 26.32 -21.24
CA ASP A 525 3.54 26.36 -19.88
C ASP A 525 3.91 24.95 -19.37
N GLN A 526 5.01 24.85 -18.64
CA GLN A 526 5.55 23.56 -18.22
C GLN A 526 4.61 22.85 -17.25
N THR A 527 4.08 23.57 -16.26
CA THR A 527 3.19 23.01 -15.23
C THR A 527 1.88 22.59 -15.86
N TYR A 528 1.27 23.49 -16.64
CA TYR A 528 0.02 23.17 -17.33
C TYR A 528 0.16 21.99 -18.31
N SER A 529 1.30 21.89 -19.01
CA SER A 529 1.57 20.76 -19.90
C SER A 529 1.59 19.42 -19.16
N LEU A 530 2.14 19.37 -17.94
CA LEU A 530 2.16 18.15 -17.14
C LEU A 530 0.75 17.76 -16.67
N ILE A 531 -0.03 18.74 -16.20
CA ILE A 531 -1.45 18.57 -15.83
C ILE A 531 -2.25 18.02 -17.01
N LEU A 532 -2.15 18.67 -18.17
CA LEU A 532 -2.87 18.26 -19.37
C LEU A 532 -2.49 16.84 -19.80
N GLN A 533 -1.20 16.47 -19.75
CA GLN A 533 -0.76 15.11 -20.07
C GLN A 533 -1.34 14.07 -19.11
N GLN A 534 -1.39 14.36 -17.80
CA GLN A 534 -1.94 13.45 -16.80
C GLN A 534 -3.45 13.27 -16.98
N ASN A 535 -4.18 14.36 -17.20
CA ASN A 535 -5.62 14.32 -17.46
C ASN A 535 -5.93 13.50 -18.72
N LEU A 536 -5.10 13.63 -19.75
CA LEU A 536 -5.22 12.83 -20.97
C LEU A 536 -4.95 11.33 -20.74
N LEU A 537 -3.95 10.98 -19.94
CA LEU A 537 -3.68 9.59 -19.57
C LEU A 537 -4.87 8.95 -18.85
N SER A 538 -5.52 9.69 -17.95
CA SER A 538 -6.72 9.20 -17.23
C SER A 538 -7.90 8.80 -18.14
N LEU A 539 -7.93 9.28 -19.39
CA LEU A 539 -8.95 8.89 -20.36
C LEU A 539 -8.72 7.49 -20.94
N ILE A 540 -7.49 6.98 -20.90
CA ILE A 540 -7.06 5.77 -21.64
C ILE A 540 -6.45 4.67 -20.78
N ASP A 541 -6.08 5.00 -19.54
CA ASP A 541 -5.81 4.07 -18.45
C ASP A 541 -7.14 3.77 -17.77
#